data_AF-A0A5K3EWN5-F1
#
_entry.id   AF-A0A5K3EWN5-F1
#
_cell.length_a   1.000
_cell.length_b   1.000
_cell.length_c   1.000
_cell.angle_alpha   90.00
_cell.angle_beta   90.00
_cell.angle_gamma   90.00
#
_symmetry.space_group_name_H-M   'P 1'
#
loop_
_entity.id
_entity.type
_entity.pdbx_description
1 polymer ?
#
loop_
_entity_poly.entity_id
_entity_poly.type
_entity_poly.pdbx_seq_one_letter_code
_entity_poly.pdbx_strand_id
1 'polypeptide(L)' 'MPIEEKIVKKIASQYQKSPGQILVKHALQLGLCPLIKSNCITRIRAYAEVDDFELTAEEMHTLNTALVKHR' A
#
# COMPACT_ATOMS: atom_id res chain seq x y z
N MET A 1 -2.78 6.20 11.49
CA MET A 1 -2.39 6.42 10.07
C MET A 1 -2.89 5.24 9.23
N PRO A 2 -3.13 5.38 7.92
CA PRO A 2 -3.63 4.29 7.07
C PRO A 2 -2.72 3.04 7.06
N ILE A 3 -1.46 3.20 7.43
CA ILE A 3 -0.44 2.14 7.55
C ILE A 3 -0.71 1.19 8.74
N GLU A 4 -1.49 1.63 9.73
CA GLU A 4 -1.74 0.87 10.97
C GLU A 4 -3.01 0.00 10.91
N GLU A 5 -3.81 0.17 9.86
CA GLU A 5 -5.05 -0.57 9.65
C GLU A 5 -4.80 -2.08 9.62
N LYS A 6 -5.62 -2.84 10.37
CA LYS A 6 -5.47 -4.30 10.49
C LYS A 6 -5.56 -5.00 9.13
N ILE A 7 -6.40 -4.48 8.25
CA ILE A 7 -6.59 -4.96 6.88
C ILE A 7 -5.29 -4.80 6.07
N VAL A 8 -4.67 -3.62 6.13
CA VAL A 8 -3.41 -3.35 5.41
C VAL A 8 -2.30 -4.25 5.92
N LYS A 9 -2.20 -4.46 7.23
CA LYS A 9 -1.22 -5.39 7.82
C LYS A 9 -1.47 -6.84 7.41
N LYS A 10 -2.72 -7.27 7.31
CA LYS A 10 -3.09 -8.62 6.88
C LYS A 10 -2.65 -8.88 5.43
N ILE A 11 -2.98 -7.95 4.53
CA ILE A 11 -2.58 -8.02 3.12
C ILE A 11 -1.05 -7.96 3.00
N ALA A 12 -0.41 -7.04 3.72
CA ALA A 12 1.05 -6.93 3.78
C ALA A 12 1.72 -8.24 4.21
N SER A 13 1.14 -8.94 5.19
CA SER A 13 1.60 -10.25 5.63
C SER A 13 1.46 -11.34 4.56
N GLN A 14 0.40 -11.31 3.75
CA GLN A 14 0.19 -12.27 2.66
C GLN A 14 1.23 -12.10 1.56
N TYR A 15 1.55 -10.86 1.18
CA TYR A 15 2.56 -10.56 0.18
C TYR A 15 3.99 -10.50 0.74
N GLN A 16 4.18 -10.65 2.06
CA GLN A 16 5.45 -10.49 2.76
C GLN A 16 6.13 -9.13 2.46
N LYS A 17 5.33 -8.09 2.23
CA LYS A 17 5.77 -6.72 1.96
C LYS A 17 5.40 -5.82 3.14
N SER A 18 5.95 -4.60 3.16
CA SER A 18 5.58 -3.63 4.19
C SER A 18 4.18 -3.05 3.94
N PRO A 19 3.42 -2.70 4.99
CA PRO A 19 2.12 -2.04 4.85
C PRO A 19 2.16 -0.76 4.00
N GLY A 20 3.28 -0.03 4.03
CA GLY A 20 3.47 1.14 3.17
C GLY A 20 3.59 0.78 1.69
N GLN A 21 4.30 -0.31 1.33
CA GLN A 21 4.38 -0.78 -0.06
C GLN A 21 3.01 -1.17 -0.62
N ILE A 22 2.16 -1.80 0.20
CA ILE A 22 0.79 -2.13 -0.19
C ILE A 22 -0.01 -0.86 -0.53
N LEU A 23 0.09 0.18 0.29
CA LEU A 23 -0.62 1.45 0.04
C LEU A 23 -0.11 2.17 -1.23
N VAL A 24 1.20 2.10 -1.48
CA VAL A 24 1.80 2.66 -2.69
C VAL A 24 1.28 1.92 -3.93
N LYS A 25 1.29 0.58 -3.91
CA LYS A 25 0.76 -0.22 -5.03
C LYS A 25 -0.73 0.03 -5.26
N HIS A 26 -1.51 0.10 -4.18
CA HIS A 26 -2.93 0.45 -4.25
C HIS A 26 -3.16 1.81 -4.92
N ALA A 27 -2.40 2.85 -4.53
CA ALA A 27 -2.49 4.16 -5.16
C ALA A 27 -2.13 4.11 -6.66
N LEU A 28 -1.08 3.38 -7.03
CA LEU A 28 -0.67 3.19 -8.42
C LEU A 28 -1.75 2.49 -9.25
N GLN A 29 -2.38 1.43 -8.73
CA GLN A 29 -3.48 0.73 -9.43
C GLN A 29 -4.76 1.56 -9.55
N LEU A 30 -4.97 2.54 -8.67
CA LEU A 30 -6.04 3.54 -8.81
C LEU A 30 -5.71 4.63 -9.85
N GLY A 31 -4.52 4.59 -10.47
CA GLY A 31 -4.05 5.64 -11.37
C GLY A 31 -3.63 6.93 -10.65
N LEU A 32 -3.36 6.86 -9.34
CA LEU A 32 -2.88 7.99 -8.54
C LEU A 32 -1.36 7.95 -8.41
N CYS A 33 -0.73 9.12 -8.27
CA CYS A 33 0.69 9.24 -7.99
C CYS A 33 0.93 9.34 -6.47
N PRO A 34 1.42 8.29 -5.78
CA PRO A 34 1.65 8.33 -4.35
C PRO A 34 2.85 9.20 -4.00
N LEU A 35 2.63 10.23 -3.17
CA LEU A 35 3.70 11.05 -2.61
C LEU A 35 4.21 10.44 -1.29
N ILE A 36 5.43 9.93 -1.32
CA ILE A 36 6.04 9.26 -0.17
C ILE A 36 7.11 10.16 0.43
N LYS A 37 6.95 10.49 1.71
CA LYS A 37 7.99 11.15 2.49
C LYS A 37 8.80 10.09 3.26
N SER A 38 10.09 10.00 2.97
CA SER A 38 11.03 9.21 3.77
C SER A 38 12.41 9.86 3.77
N ASN A 39 13.12 9.74 4.89
CA ASN A 39 14.52 10.12 5.05
C ASN A 39 15.49 8.92 4.89
N CYS A 40 14.95 7.70 4.77
CA CYS A 40 15.75 6.48 4.65
C CYS A 40 15.80 6.05 3.18
N ILE A 41 16.97 6.11 2.56
CA ILE A 41 17.18 5.71 1.15
C ILE A 41 16.74 4.26 0.90
N THR A 42 16.96 3.37 1.86
CA THR A 42 16.53 1.96 1.78
C THR A 42 15.02 1.80 1.65
N ARG A 43 14.24 2.60 2.40
CA ARG A 43 12.77 2.62 2.28
C ARG A 43 12.32 3.21 0.95
N ILE A 44 12.98 4.26 0.47
CA ILE A 44 12.65 4.87 -0.82
C ILE A 44 12.79 3.84 -1.94
N ARG A 45 13.90 3.09 -1.96
CA ARG A 45 14.12 2.01 -2.93
C ARG A 45 13.06 0.91 -2.79
N ALA A 46 12.78 0.47 -1.57
CA ALA A 46 11.74 -0.54 -1.33
C ALA A 46 10.35 -0.08 -1.82
N TYR A 47 10.01 1.21 -1.71
CA TYR A 47 8.74 1.72 -2.24
C TYR A 47 8.71 1.86 -3.77
N ALA A 48 9.86 1.95 -4.42
CA ALA A 48 9.95 1.88 -5.88
C ALA A 48 9.82 0.43 -6.40
N GLU A 49 10.31 -0.55 -5.63
CA GLU A 49 10.21 -1.99 -5.91
C GLU A 49 8.85 -2.58 -5.49
N VAL A 50 7.77 -1.96 -5.96
CA VAL A 50 6.37 -2.44 -5.76
C VAL A 50 5.78 -3.06 -7.02
N ASP A 51 6.56 -3.16 -8.10
CA ASP A 51 6.09 -3.76 -9.34
C ASP A 51 6.04 -5.29 -9.31
N ASP A 52 6.71 -5.92 -8.35
CA ASP A 52 6.80 -7.39 -8.24
C ASP A 52 5.48 -8.11 -7.88
N PHE A 53 4.45 -7.37 -7.47
CA PHE A 53 3.17 -7.94 -7.02
C PHE A 53 2.00 -7.05 -7.44
N GLU A 54 0.82 -7.64 -7.56
CA GLU A 54 -0.41 -6.95 -7.93
C GLU A 54 -1.51 -7.28 -6.94
N LEU A 55 -2.26 -6.26 -6.48
CA LEU A 55 -3.39 -6.49 -5.59
C LEU A 55 -4.59 -6.95 -6.41
N THR A 56 -5.30 -7.93 -5.88
CA THR A 56 -6.53 -8.44 -6.49
C THR A 56 -7.66 -7.41 -6.39
N ALA A 57 -8.68 -7.53 -7.25
CA ALA A 57 -9.84 -6.64 -7.24
C ALA A 57 -10.57 -6.64 -5.88
N GLU A 58 -10.62 -7.77 -5.19
CA GLU A 58 -11.23 -7.89 -3.86
C GLU A 58 -10.42 -7.12 -2.80
N GLU A 59 -9.10 -7.24 -2.82
CA GLU A 59 -8.20 -6.52 -1.92
C GLU A 59 -8.24 -5.01 -2.17
N MET A 60 -8.26 -4.60 -3.44
CA MET A 60 -8.45 -3.21 -3.85
C MET A 60 -9.76 -2.64 -3.33
N HIS A 61 -10.87 -3.39 -3.46
CA HIS A 61 -12.17 -2.95 -2.93
C HIS A 61 -12.18 -2.83 -1.41
N THR A 62 -11.54 -3.79 -0.72
CA THR A 62 -11.41 -3.80 0.73
C THR A 62 -10.58 -2.62 1.23
N LEU A 63 -9.44 -2.35 0.57
CA LEU A 63 -8.57 -1.21 0.87
C LEU A 63 -9.28 0.11 0.62
N ASN A 64 -9.98 0.26 -0.51
CA ASN A 64 -10.74 1.48 -0.81
C ASN A 64 -11.80 1.75 0.28
N THR A 65 -12.58 0.72 0.67
CA THR A 65 -13.60 0.86 1.73
C THR A 65 -12.97 1.22 3.08
N ALA A 66 -11.83 0.64 3.43
CA ALA A 66 -11.14 0.92 4.68
C ALA A 66 -10.51 2.32 4.71
N LEU A 67 -9.96 2.79 3.58
CA LEU A 67 -9.28 4.09 3.48
C LEU A 67 -10.26 5.26 3.34
N VAL A 68 -11.43 5.06 2.71
CA VAL A 68 -12.47 6.10 2.55
C VAL A 68 -13.14 6.49 3.87
N LYS A 69 -13.16 5.59 4.87
CA LYS A 69 -13.77 5.86 6.19
C LYS A 69 -13.07 6.96 7.01
N HIS A 70 -11.87 7.38 6.63
CA HIS A 70 -11.07 8.38 7.35
C HIS A 70 -11.03 9.75 6.65
N ARG A 71 -12.07 10.10 5.86
CA ARG A 71 -12.20 11.45 5.29
C ARG A 71 -12.62 12.49 6.32
#